data_AF-A0A3S9N9D0-F1
#
_entry.id   AF-A0A3S9N9D0-F1
#
_cell.length_a   1.000
_cell.length_b   1.000
_cell.length_c   1.000
_cell.angle_alpha   90.00
_cell.angle_beta   90.00
_cell.angle_gamma   90.00
#
_symmetry.space_group_name_H-M   'P 1'
#
loop_
_entity.id
_entity.type
_entity.pdbx_description
1 polymer ?
#
loop_
_entity_poly.entity_id
_entity_poly.type
_entity_poly.pdbx_seq_one_letter_code
_entity_poly.pdbx_strand_id
1 'polypeptide(L)'
;MRIVLITGISGSGKSVALNALEDAGYYCVDNLPPHVLPELARYLAQDGQRRLAVAIDARSSASLDEMPGLIRELSREHDVRVLFLNASTQALIQRFSETRRRHPLSGSASHDADVGLLSSLEEAIERERELVAPLAEFGHQIDTSTLRANALRTWVKRFIEQKNNDLMVMFESFGFKRGVPLDADLMFDVRALPNPYYDHELRPLTGLDQPVIAFLDALPIVHQMIDDIHAFLMKWLPHFRDDNRSYLTVAIGCTGGQHRSVFIAETLAARLAREANVIVRHRDAPVDVDASSRLVSEVDRP
;
A
#
# COMPACT_ATOMS: atom_id res chain seq x y z
N MET A 1 0.80 22.33 9.47
CA MET A 1 0.20 21.16 10.15
C MET A 1 0.56 19.90 9.37
N ARG A 2 0.48 18.71 9.97
CA ARG A 2 0.57 17.44 9.23
C ARG A 2 -0.82 16.90 8.94
N ILE A 3 -1.11 16.68 7.68
CA ILE A 3 -2.43 16.26 7.19
C ILE A 3 -2.28 14.92 6.49
N VAL A 4 -3.07 13.92 6.90
CA VAL A 4 -3.15 12.63 6.22
C VAL A 4 -4.53 12.51 5.59
N LEU A 5 -4.59 12.44 4.27
CA LEU A 5 -5.80 12.23 3.51
C LEU A 5 -5.91 10.74 3.18
N ILE A 6 -6.96 10.07 3.63
CA ILE A 6 -7.25 8.68 3.31
C ILE A 6 -8.34 8.68 2.24
N THR A 7 -8.08 8.01 1.13
CA THR A 7 -9.08 7.80 0.08
C THR A 7 -8.97 6.38 -0.46
N GLY A 8 -9.84 6.01 -1.40
CA GLY A 8 -9.89 4.70 -2.01
C GLY A 8 -11.28 4.09 -2.00
N ILE A 9 -11.38 2.85 -2.46
CA ILE A 9 -12.67 2.18 -2.73
C ILE A 9 -13.38 1.82 -1.41
N SER A 10 -14.70 1.77 -1.41
CA SER A 10 -15.49 1.33 -0.26
C SER A 10 -15.14 -0.12 0.09
N GLY A 11 -14.86 -0.38 1.37
CA GLY A 11 -14.40 -1.70 1.83
C GLY A 11 -12.88 -1.93 1.73
N SER A 12 -12.09 -0.98 1.22
CA SER A 12 -10.63 -1.11 1.11
C SER A 12 -9.87 -0.97 2.44
N GLY A 13 -10.55 -0.58 3.53
CA GLY A 13 -9.94 -0.45 4.86
C GLY A 13 -9.77 0.99 5.37
N LYS A 14 -10.41 1.99 4.74
CA LYS A 14 -10.36 3.41 5.15
C LYS A 14 -10.60 3.63 6.65
N SER A 15 -11.64 2.99 7.22
CA SER A 15 -11.93 3.09 8.66
C SER A 15 -10.84 2.47 9.54
N VAL A 16 -10.17 1.40 9.08
CA VAL A 16 -9.06 0.78 9.82
C VAL A 16 -7.86 1.72 9.86
N ALA A 17 -7.57 2.39 8.74
CA ALA A 17 -6.51 3.39 8.66
C ALA A 17 -6.84 4.63 9.50
N LEU A 18 -8.08 5.13 9.46
CA LEU A 18 -8.50 6.29 10.24
C LEU A 18 -8.38 6.03 11.75
N ASN A 19 -8.82 4.85 12.23
CA ASN A 19 -8.66 4.46 13.63
C ASN A 19 -7.18 4.34 14.03
N ALA A 20 -6.32 3.83 13.14
CA ALA A 20 -4.88 3.76 13.42
C ALA A 20 -4.24 5.15 13.56
N LEU A 21 -4.73 6.14 12.79
CA LEU A 21 -4.30 7.54 12.91
C LEU A 21 -4.83 8.19 14.18
N GLU A 22 -6.06 7.88 14.57
CA GLU A 22 -6.66 8.34 15.84
C GLU A 22 -5.84 7.85 17.04
N ASP A 23 -5.49 6.55 17.06
CA ASP A 23 -4.59 5.96 18.06
C ASP A 23 -3.20 6.65 18.09
N ALA A 24 -2.77 7.24 16.97
CA ALA A 24 -1.52 7.99 16.84
C ALA A 24 -1.66 9.49 17.16
N GLY A 25 -2.83 9.92 17.65
CA GLY A 25 -3.11 11.28 18.10
C GLY A 25 -3.45 12.27 16.98
N TYR A 26 -3.95 11.79 15.84
CA TYR A 26 -4.51 12.65 14.80
C TYR A 26 -5.94 13.06 15.16
N TYR A 27 -6.32 14.30 14.83
CA TYR A 27 -7.73 14.68 14.78
C TYR A 27 -8.37 14.03 13.55
N CYS A 28 -9.24 13.05 13.75
CA CYS A 28 -9.81 12.27 12.65
C CYS A 28 -11.21 12.77 12.26
N VAL A 29 -11.42 12.99 10.96
CA VAL A 29 -12.74 13.30 10.40
C VAL A 29 -13.07 12.31 9.30
N ASP A 30 -14.22 11.65 9.41
CA ASP A 30 -14.75 10.75 8.39
C ASP A 30 -15.74 11.47 7.48
N ASN A 31 -15.72 11.16 6.19
CA ASN A 31 -16.66 11.66 5.17
C ASN A 31 -16.77 13.20 5.12
N LEU A 32 -15.63 13.90 5.22
CA LEU A 32 -15.60 15.36 5.10
C LEU A 32 -15.76 15.79 3.64
N PRO A 33 -16.67 16.74 3.33
CA PRO A 33 -16.72 17.34 2.00
C PRO A 33 -15.39 18.04 1.65
N PRO A 34 -14.78 17.75 0.48
CA PRO A 34 -13.50 18.30 0.07
C PRO A 34 -13.34 19.82 0.23
N HIS A 35 -14.35 20.61 -0.15
CA HIS A 35 -14.31 22.07 -0.09
C HIS A 35 -14.19 22.65 1.34
N VAL A 36 -14.57 21.89 2.38
CA VAL A 36 -14.47 22.32 3.79
C VAL A 36 -13.06 22.08 4.35
N LEU A 37 -12.27 21.22 3.71
CA LEU A 37 -10.96 20.79 4.20
C LEU A 37 -9.99 21.97 4.47
N PRO A 38 -9.86 23.00 3.61
CA PRO A 38 -8.96 24.12 3.90
C PRO A 38 -9.39 24.95 5.10
N GLU A 39 -10.70 25.16 5.29
CA GLU A 39 -11.23 25.92 6.42
C GLU A 39 -11.03 25.16 7.74
N LEU A 40 -11.34 23.86 7.76
CA LEU A 40 -11.09 22.99 8.89
C LEU A 40 -9.59 22.96 9.26
N ALA A 41 -8.72 22.82 8.26
CA ALA A 41 -7.28 22.78 8.49
C ALA A 41 -6.78 24.08 9.13
N ARG A 42 -7.26 25.23 8.65
CA ARG A 42 -6.92 26.55 9.19
C ARG A 42 -7.43 26.73 10.62
N TYR A 43 -8.68 26.34 10.89
CA TYR A 43 -9.27 26.42 12.23
C TYR A 43 -8.49 25.57 13.24
N LEU A 44 -8.23 24.30 12.91
CA LEU A 44 -7.48 23.39 13.78
C LEU A 44 -6.04 23.87 14.02
N ALA A 45 -5.39 24.42 12.98
CA ALA A 45 -4.05 24.99 13.13
C ALA A 45 -4.03 26.20 14.10
N GLN A 46 -5.08 27.02 14.11
CA GLN A 46 -5.23 28.15 15.05
C GLN A 46 -5.48 27.67 16.49
N ASP A 47 -6.22 26.57 16.66
CA ASP A 47 -6.47 25.93 17.96
C ASP A 47 -5.26 25.13 18.49
N GLY A 48 -4.12 25.18 17.78
CA GLY A 48 -2.88 24.53 18.17
C GLY A 48 -2.81 23.05 17.80
N GLN A 49 -3.81 22.51 17.10
CA GLN A 49 -3.78 21.14 16.60
C GLN A 49 -2.75 21.01 15.46
N ARG A 50 -1.93 19.96 15.53
CA ARG A 50 -0.77 19.75 14.62
C ARG A 50 -0.92 18.54 13.71
N ARG A 51 -1.93 17.71 13.94
CA ARG A 51 -2.16 16.45 13.21
C ARG A 51 -3.65 16.32 12.86
N LEU A 52 -3.94 16.24 11.56
CA LEU A 52 -5.29 16.08 11.01
C LEU A 52 -5.32 14.87 10.09
N ALA A 53 -6.29 13.99 10.26
CA ALA A 53 -6.55 12.87 9.38
C ALA A 53 -7.97 12.97 8.83
N VAL A 54 -8.12 12.89 7.51
CA VAL A 54 -9.42 13.03 6.85
C VAL A 54 -9.64 11.87 5.90
N ALA A 55 -10.73 11.13 6.11
CA ALA A 55 -11.18 10.12 5.16
C ALA A 55 -12.16 10.74 4.16
N ILE A 56 -11.86 10.59 2.87
CA ILE A 56 -12.65 11.10 1.74
C ILE A 56 -13.16 9.89 0.96
N ASP A 57 -14.47 9.85 0.75
CA ASP A 57 -15.18 8.71 0.18
C ASP A 57 -15.87 9.06 -1.14
N ALA A 58 -16.15 8.06 -1.96
CA ALA A 58 -16.82 8.25 -3.26
C ALA A 58 -18.26 8.77 -3.13
N ARG A 59 -18.84 8.71 -1.92
CA ARG A 59 -20.11 9.37 -1.58
C ARG A 59 -20.08 10.88 -1.77
N SER A 60 -18.90 11.50 -1.74
CA SER A 60 -18.70 12.92 -2.01
C SER A 60 -18.42 13.20 -3.49
N SER A 61 -18.90 12.35 -4.41
CA SER A 61 -18.52 12.28 -5.83
C SER A 61 -18.50 13.63 -6.57
N ALA A 62 -19.44 14.54 -6.28
CA ALA A 62 -19.49 15.86 -6.90
C ALA A 62 -18.27 16.76 -6.58
N SER A 63 -17.44 16.39 -5.60
CA SER A 63 -16.28 17.17 -5.14
C SER A 63 -14.95 16.41 -5.29
N LEU A 64 -14.94 15.18 -5.83
CA LEU A 64 -13.69 14.45 -6.03
C LEU A 64 -12.83 15.04 -7.15
N ASP A 65 -13.44 15.66 -8.16
CA ASP A 65 -12.73 16.33 -9.25
C ASP A 65 -11.91 17.55 -8.76
N GLU A 66 -12.31 18.15 -7.63
CA GLU A 66 -11.64 19.30 -7.03
C GLU A 66 -10.44 18.91 -6.16
N MET A 67 -10.39 17.64 -5.72
CA MET A 67 -9.37 17.15 -4.79
C MET A 67 -7.93 17.33 -5.29
N PRO A 68 -7.58 17.05 -6.55
CA PRO A 68 -6.25 17.35 -7.09
C PRO A 68 -5.81 18.80 -6.92
N GLY A 69 -6.75 19.76 -7.03
CA GLY A 69 -6.49 21.18 -6.81
C GLY A 69 -6.26 21.48 -5.32
N LEU A 70 -7.15 20.96 -4.47
CA LEU A 70 -7.10 21.15 -3.02
C LEU A 70 -5.85 20.54 -2.39
N ILE A 71 -5.43 19.35 -2.82
CA ILE A 71 -4.20 18.71 -2.34
C ILE A 71 -3.01 19.62 -2.67
N ARG A 72 -2.91 20.10 -3.91
CA ARG A 72 -1.82 21.01 -4.33
C ARG A 72 -1.82 22.33 -3.55
N GLU A 73 -2.99 22.87 -3.23
CA GLU A 73 -3.12 24.09 -2.43
C GLU A 73 -2.68 23.85 -0.99
N LEU A 74 -3.22 22.82 -0.32
CA LEU A 74 -2.88 22.48 1.06
C LEU A 74 -1.40 22.14 1.24
N SER A 75 -0.80 21.45 0.26
CA SER A 75 0.63 21.11 0.27
C SER A 75 1.55 22.32 0.24
N ARG A 76 1.07 23.53 -0.09
CA ARG A 76 1.88 24.77 -0.01
C ARG A 76 2.11 25.23 1.42
N GLU A 77 1.18 24.91 2.33
CA GLU A 77 1.18 25.41 3.71
C GLU A 77 1.35 24.29 4.75
N HIS A 78 1.14 23.04 4.36
CA HIS A 78 1.06 21.89 5.25
C HIS A 78 1.84 20.68 4.70
N ASP A 79 2.29 19.79 5.59
CA ASP A 79 2.81 18.46 5.22
C ASP A 79 1.60 17.56 4.94
N VAL A 80 1.19 17.50 3.67
CA VAL A 80 0.03 16.71 3.22
C VAL A 80 0.52 15.38 2.66
N ARG A 81 -0.05 14.30 3.17
CA ARG A 81 0.19 12.94 2.67
C ARG A 81 -1.11 12.31 2.29
N VAL A 82 -1.14 11.69 1.11
CA VAL A 82 -2.32 10.99 0.62
C VAL A 82 -2.06 9.49 0.69
N LEU A 83 -3.02 8.77 1.24
CA LEU A 83 -3.05 7.32 1.33
C LEU A 83 -4.23 6.80 0.52
N PHE A 84 -3.95 6.08 -0.56
CA PHE A 84 -4.94 5.51 -1.44
C PHE A 84 -5.07 4.00 -1.17
N LEU A 85 -6.18 3.59 -0.55
CA LEU A 85 -6.43 2.19 -0.21
C LEU A 85 -7.25 1.51 -1.30
N ASN A 86 -6.68 0.48 -1.91
CA ASN A 86 -7.31 -0.31 -2.96
C ASN A 86 -7.47 -1.77 -2.52
N ALA A 87 -8.34 -2.51 -3.19
CA ALA A 87 -8.43 -3.96 -3.08
C ALA A 87 -9.06 -4.54 -4.34
N SER A 88 -8.85 -5.83 -4.57
CA SER A 88 -9.47 -6.58 -5.65
C SER A 88 -10.97 -6.64 -5.44
N THR A 89 -11.70 -6.65 -6.54
CA THR A 89 -13.17 -6.70 -6.58
C THR A 89 -13.68 -7.91 -5.79
N GLN A 90 -13.02 -9.07 -5.95
CA GLN A 90 -13.32 -10.27 -5.17
C GLN A 90 -13.16 -10.07 -3.65
N ALA A 91 -12.06 -9.43 -3.20
CA ALA A 91 -11.84 -9.16 -1.78
C ALA A 91 -12.88 -8.18 -1.22
N LEU A 92 -13.28 -7.17 -2.00
CA LEU A 92 -14.30 -6.22 -1.62
C LEU A 92 -15.68 -6.87 -1.48
N ILE A 93 -16.11 -7.66 -2.47
CA ILE A 93 -17.37 -8.43 -2.42
C ILE A 93 -17.42 -9.29 -1.15
N GLN A 94 -16.32 -10.02 -0.86
CA GLN A 94 -16.24 -10.85 0.32
C GLN A 94 -16.42 -10.01 1.60
N ARG A 95 -15.74 -8.87 1.73
CA ARG A 95 -15.86 -7.98 2.89
C ARG A 95 -17.27 -7.39 3.06
N PHE A 96 -17.94 -7.03 1.96
CA PHE A 96 -19.32 -6.55 2.00
C PHE A 96 -20.29 -7.66 2.44
N SER A 97 -20.06 -8.90 1.99
CA SER A 97 -20.82 -10.07 2.43
C SER A 97 -20.63 -10.36 3.93
N GLU A 98 -19.38 -10.33 4.41
CA GLU A 98 -19.03 -10.57 5.82
C GLU A 98 -19.59 -9.51 6.76
N THR A 99 -19.51 -8.23 6.38
CA THR A 99 -19.99 -7.12 7.21
C THR A 99 -21.49 -6.85 7.07
N ARG A 100 -22.15 -7.49 6.09
CA ARG A 100 -23.54 -7.21 5.66
C ARG A 100 -23.84 -5.73 5.41
N ARG A 101 -22.80 -4.91 5.17
CA ARG A 101 -22.97 -3.49 4.85
C ARG A 101 -23.37 -3.36 3.39
N ARG A 102 -24.23 -2.40 3.09
CA ARG A 102 -24.54 -2.04 1.70
C ARG A 102 -23.43 -1.18 1.13
N HIS A 103 -23.14 -1.36 -0.16
CA HIS A 103 -22.17 -0.53 -0.85
C HIS A 103 -22.77 0.86 -1.12
N PRO A 104 -22.03 1.97 -0.90
CA PRO A 104 -22.60 3.32 -0.93
C PRO A 104 -23.20 3.76 -2.27
N LEU A 105 -22.68 3.24 -3.38
CA LEU A 105 -23.17 3.52 -4.74
C LEU A 105 -24.23 2.54 -5.25
N SER A 106 -24.65 1.56 -4.45
CA SER A 106 -25.71 0.62 -4.83
C SER A 106 -27.09 1.29 -4.68
N GLY A 107 -27.63 1.80 -5.77
CA GLY A 107 -28.99 2.34 -5.84
C GLY A 107 -30.06 1.26 -5.60
N SER A 108 -31.16 1.67 -4.96
CA SER A 108 -32.37 0.90 -4.64
C SER A 108 -32.88 0.01 -5.79
N ALA A 109 -32.77 -1.31 -5.63
CA ALA A 109 -33.61 -2.26 -6.35
C ALA A 109 -34.51 -3.00 -5.34
N SER A 110 -35.77 -2.58 -5.32
CA SER A 110 -36.90 -3.41 -4.90
C SER A 110 -37.00 -4.63 -5.84
N HIS A 111 -37.24 -5.80 -5.23
CA HIS A 111 -37.56 -7.11 -5.80
C HIS A 111 -36.40 -8.04 -6.25
N ASP A 112 -36.33 -9.15 -5.53
CA ASP A 112 -35.94 -10.51 -5.94
C ASP A 112 -34.80 -10.70 -6.94
N ALA A 113 -33.59 -11.03 -6.46
CA ALA A 113 -32.69 -12.07 -7.01
C ALA A 113 -31.27 -11.94 -6.42
N ASP A 114 -30.81 -12.96 -5.68
CA ASP A 114 -29.40 -13.09 -5.22
C ASP A 114 -28.37 -13.10 -6.37
N VAL A 115 -28.82 -13.30 -7.63
CA VAL A 115 -27.96 -13.27 -8.82
C VAL A 115 -27.77 -11.86 -9.38
N GLY A 116 -28.74 -10.94 -9.19
CA GLY A 116 -28.63 -9.54 -9.64
C GLY A 116 -27.94 -8.61 -8.63
N LEU A 117 -27.84 -9.03 -7.37
CA LEU A 117 -27.17 -8.26 -6.32
C LEU A 117 -25.64 -8.28 -6.48
N LEU A 118 -25.07 -9.39 -6.96
CA LEU A 118 -23.63 -9.54 -7.17
C LEU A 118 -23.15 -8.73 -8.39
N SER A 119 -23.87 -8.79 -9.51
CA SER A 119 -23.54 -7.98 -10.70
C SER A 119 -23.66 -6.49 -10.41
N SER A 120 -24.68 -6.06 -9.66
CA SER A 120 -24.84 -4.67 -9.27
C SER A 120 -23.81 -4.20 -8.23
N LEU A 121 -23.33 -5.09 -7.35
CA LEU A 121 -22.23 -4.78 -6.42
C LEU A 121 -20.89 -4.69 -7.15
N GLU A 122 -20.59 -5.63 -8.04
CA GLU A 122 -19.41 -5.61 -8.91
C GLU A 122 -19.37 -4.34 -9.76
N GLU A 123 -20.47 -4.02 -10.45
CA GLU A 123 -20.60 -2.79 -11.23
C GLU A 123 -20.44 -1.53 -10.35
N ALA A 124 -20.98 -1.53 -9.13
CA ALA A 124 -20.82 -0.42 -8.20
C ALA A 124 -19.37 -0.24 -7.74
N ILE A 125 -18.65 -1.35 -7.50
CA ILE A 125 -17.23 -1.34 -7.12
C ILE A 125 -16.37 -0.82 -8.29
N GLU A 126 -16.61 -1.30 -9.52
CA GLU A 126 -15.83 -0.84 -10.68
C GLU A 126 -16.11 0.62 -11.01
N ARG A 127 -17.37 1.06 -10.91
CA ARG A 127 -17.70 2.48 -11.05
C ARG A 127 -17.05 3.35 -9.97
N GLU A 128 -16.99 2.85 -8.73
CA GLU A 128 -16.27 3.55 -7.66
C GLU A 128 -14.78 3.64 -7.98
N ARG A 129 -14.17 2.55 -8.45
CA ARG A 129 -12.76 2.48 -8.86
C ARG A 129 -12.44 3.55 -9.90
N GLU A 130 -13.28 3.70 -10.92
CA GLU A 130 -13.13 4.74 -11.94
C GLU A 130 -13.18 6.16 -11.36
N LEU A 131 -14.12 6.41 -10.44
CA LEU A 131 -14.27 7.73 -9.80
C LEU A 131 -13.07 8.12 -8.93
N VAL A 132 -12.47 7.16 -8.23
CA VAL A 132 -11.33 7.44 -7.34
C VAL A 132 -9.98 7.32 -8.03
N ALA A 133 -9.90 6.72 -9.22
CA ALA A 133 -8.65 6.50 -9.94
C ALA A 133 -7.76 7.76 -10.10
N PRO A 134 -8.29 8.97 -10.39
CA PRO A 134 -7.48 10.18 -10.49
C PRO A 134 -6.78 10.55 -9.17
N LEU A 135 -7.29 10.13 -8.01
CA LEU A 135 -6.67 10.42 -6.72
C LEU A 135 -5.47 9.53 -6.41
N ALA A 136 -5.34 8.43 -7.14
CA ALA A 136 -4.32 7.43 -6.91
C ALA A 136 -2.91 7.92 -7.30
N GLU A 137 -2.81 8.97 -8.12
CA GLU A 137 -1.53 9.62 -8.50
C GLU A 137 -0.96 10.53 -7.41
N PHE A 138 -1.80 11.03 -6.49
CA PHE A 138 -1.40 11.99 -5.46
C PHE A 138 -0.90 11.34 -4.17
N GLY A 139 -0.98 10.01 -4.07
CA GLY A 139 -0.77 9.30 -2.81
C GLY A 139 -0.12 7.94 -2.94
N HIS A 140 0.26 7.39 -1.81
CA HIS A 140 0.73 6.02 -1.76
C HIS A 140 -0.45 5.07 -1.95
N GLN A 141 -0.40 4.25 -3.00
CA GLN A 141 -1.37 3.20 -3.20
C GLN A 141 -1.01 1.98 -2.37
N ILE A 142 -2.03 1.38 -1.75
CA ILE A 142 -1.89 0.11 -1.03
C ILE A 142 -2.94 -0.86 -1.51
N ASP A 143 -2.49 -2.00 -2.02
CA ASP A 143 -3.33 -3.15 -2.21
C ASP A 143 -3.59 -3.85 -0.87
N THR A 144 -4.82 -3.71 -0.37
CA THR A 144 -5.28 -4.35 0.87
C THR A 144 -5.96 -5.70 0.63
N SER A 145 -5.99 -6.23 -0.60
CA SER A 145 -6.73 -7.46 -0.95
C SER A 145 -6.46 -8.62 -0.01
N THR A 146 -5.19 -8.83 0.35
CA THR A 146 -4.75 -9.91 1.25
C THR A 146 -4.38 -9.41 2.65
N LEU A 147 -4.45 -8.09 2.89
CA LEU A 147 -4.06 -7.51 4.18
C LEU A 147 -5.13 -7.74 5.24
N ARG A 148 -4.66 -8.22 6.40
CA ARG A 148 -5.46 -8.24 7.63
C ARG A 148 -5.49 -6.84 8.25
N ALA A 149 -6.55 -6.55 9.01
CA ALA A 149 -6.72 -5.24 9.64
C ALA A 149 -5.53 -4.82 10.52
N ASN A 150 -4.98 -5.74 11.33
CA ASN A 150 -3.82 -5.42 12.16
C ASN A 150 -2.56 -5.10 11.34
N ALA A 151 -2.33 -5.82 10.24
CA ALA A 151 -1.21 -5.53 9.34
C ALA A 151 -1.34 -4.14 8.70
N LEU A 152 -2.56 -3.77 8.29
CA LEU A 152 -2.84 -2.42 7.79
C LEU A 152 -2.60 -1.35 8.87
N ARG A 153 -2.99 -1.58 10.12
CA ARG A 153 -2.70 -0.64 11.22
C ARG A 153 -1.21 -0.43 11.44
N THR A 154 -0.44 -1.52 11.48
CA THR A 154 1.04 -1.46 11.62
C THR A 154 1.66 -0.69 10.45
N TRP A 155 1.18 -0.95 9.23
CA TRP A 155 1.62 -0.24 8.04
C TRP A 155 1.34 1.27 8.13
N VAL A 156 0.12 1.66 8.51
CA VAL A 156 -0.29 3.07 8.62
C VAL A 156 0.55 3.80 9.69
N LYS A 157 0.85 3.16 10.82
CA LYS A 157 1.74 3.72 11.85
C LYS A 157 3.13 4.01 11.31
N ARG A 158 3.69 3.09 10.51
CA ARG A 158 5.02 3.29 9.90
C ARG A 158 5.03 4.39 8.86
N PHE A 159 3.97 4.49 8.06
CA PHE A 159 3.79 5.56 7.09
C PHE A 159 3.81 6.96 7.73
N ILE A 160 3.18 7.12 8.89
CA ILE A 160 3.19 8.40 9.63
C ILE A 160 4.45 8.64 10.48
N GLU A 161 5.31 7.66 10.71
CA GLU A 161 6.56 7.89 11.44
C GLU A 161 7.65 8.54 10.57
N GLN A 162 7.48 8.54 9.25
CA GLN A 162 8.45 9.07 8.31
C GLN A 162 8.56 10.59 8.36
N LYS A 163 9.80 11.11 8.46
CA LYS A 163 10.07 12.54 8.70
C LYS A 163 10.29 13.38 7.44
N ASN A 164 10.74 12.77 6.34
CA ASN A 164 11.10 13.50 5.11
C ASN A 164 10.11 13.23 3.98
N ASN A 165 10.00 14.20 3.08
CA ASN A 165 9.25 14.12 1.82
C ASN A 165 10.09 13.45 0.70
N ASP A 166 11.13 12.71 1.07
CA ASP A 166 11.96 11.96 0.11
C ASP A 166 11.18 10.77 -0.43
N LEU A 167 11.42 10.43 -1.71
CA LEU A 167 10.83 9.26 -2.36
C LEU A 167 10.95 8.02 -1.46
N MET A 168 9.80 7.46 -1.11
CA MET A 168 9.72 6.21 -0.37
C MET A 168 9.68 5.03 -1.33
N VAL A 169 10.58 4.07 -1.15
CA VAL A 169 10.61 2.84 -1.95
C VAL A 169 10.01 1.69 -1.14
N MET A 170 8.93 1.11 -1.64
CA MET A 170 8.32 -0.10 -1.08
C MET A 170 8.80 -1.31 -1.87
N PHE A 171 9.47 -2.26 -1.22
CA PHE A 171 9.69 -3.58 -1.78
C PHE A 171 8.58 -4.52 -1.34
N GLU A 172 7.81 -5.06 -2.29
CA GLU A 172 6.79 -6.06 -1.99
C GLU A 172 7.14 -7.41 -2.62
N SER A 173 7.30 -8.45 -1.80
CA SER A 173 7.42 -9.81 -2.32
C SER A 173 6.04 -10.45 -2.51
N PHE A 174 5.83 -11.09 -3.65
CA PHE A 174 4.57 -11.78 -3.94
C PHE A 174 4.76 -13.09 -4.72
N GLY A 175 3.67 -13.84 -4.84
CA GLY A 175 3.55 -15.08 -5.60
C GLY A 175 2.59 -14.92 -6.77
N PHE A 176 3.05 -15.16 -8.00
CA PHE A 176 2.23 -15.08 -9.22
C PHE A 176 0.98 -15.96 -9.16
N LYS A 177 1.02 -17.10 -8.44
CA LYS A 177 -0.15 -17.97 -8.27
C LYS A 177 -1.32 -17.31 -7.53
N ARG A 178 -1.08 -16.21 -6.82
CA ARG A 178 -2.06 -15.42 -6.06
C ARG A 178 -2.40 -14.09 -6.73
N GLY A 179 -2.02 -13.90 -7.99
CA GLY A 179 -2.19 -12.64 -8.73
C GLY A 179 -1.06 -11.65 -8.53
N VAL A 180 -1.03 -10.57 -9.31
CA VAL A 180 -0.05 -9.49 -9.16
C VAL A 180 -0.58 -8.40 -8.21
N PRO A 181 0.27 -7.69 -7.44
CA PRO A 181 -0.19 -6.56 -6.64
C PRO A 181 -0.73 -5.45 -7.53
N LEU A 182 -1.83 -4.82 -7.11
CA LEU A 182 -2.48 -3.74 -7.89
C LEU A 182 -1.73 -2.40 -7.82
N ASP A 183 -0.86 -2.26 -6.82
CA ASP A 183 -0.12 -1.05 -6.45
C ASP A 183 1.36 -1.09 -6.88
N ALA A 184 1.76 -2.06 -7.72
CA ALA A 184 3.14 -2.21 -8.20
C ALA A 184 3.46 -1.25 -9.36
N ASP A 185 4.47 -0.39 -9.20
CA ASP A 185 5.02 0.44 -10.27
C ASP A 185 6.03 -0.33 -11.13
N LEU A 186 6.91 -1.09 -10.48
CA LEU A 186 7.92 -1.94 -11.11
C LEU A 186 7.71 -3.39 -10.66
N MET A 187 7.89 -4.34 -11.57
CA MET A 187 7.71 -5.76 -11.28
C MET A 187 8.83 -6.59 -11.88
N PHE A 188 9.49 -7.39 -11.04
CA PHE A 188 10.59 -8.27 -11.43
C PHE A 188 10.22 -9.74 -11.17
N ASP A 189 10.25 -10.55 -12.23
CA ASP A 189 10.01 -11.99 -12.15
C ASP A 189 11.32 -12.74 -11.88
N VAL A 190 11.41 -13.37 -10.71
CA VAL A 190 12.58 -14.12 -10.26
C VAL A 190 12.38 -15.64 -10.34
N ARG A 191 11.36 -16.11 -11.07
CA ARG A 191 11.07 -17.56 -11.22
C ARG A 191 12.16 -18.34 -11.93
N ALA A 192 13.02 -17.67 -12.71
CA ALA A 192 14.15 -18.29 -13.39
C ALA A 192 15.28 -18.76 -12.44
N LEU A 193 15.31 -18.24 -11.21
CA LEU A 193 16.34 -18.60 -10.23
C LEU A 193 16.12 -19.99 -9.61
N PRO A 194 17.18 -20.67 -9.13
CA PRO A 194 17.08 -21.98 -8.48
C PRO A 194 16.06 -21.98 -7.34
N ASN A 195 15.23 -23.02 -7.28
CA ASN A 195 14.05 -23.05 -6.45
C ASN A 195 14.30 -23.86 -5.15
N PRO A 196 14.34 -23.22 -3.97
CA PRO A 196 14.53 -23.92 -2.69
C PRO A 196 13.42 -24.93 -2.39
N TYR A 197 12.26 -24.79 -3.03
CA TYR A 197 11.12 -25.69 -2.85
C TYR A 197 11.43 -27.15 -3.18
N TYR A 198 12.45 -27.46 -3.99
CA TYR A 198 12.74 -28.88 -4.27
C TYR A 198 13.35 -29.60 -3.07
N ASP A 199 14.04 -28.88 -2.18
CA ASP A 199 14.53 -29.40 -0.92
C ASP A 199 13.39 -29.50 0.10
N HIS A 200 13.15 -30.71 0.61
CA HIS A 200 12.07 -30.99 1.55
C HIS A 200 12.22 -30.25 2.88
N GLU A 201 13.44 -29.99 3.33
CA GLU A 201 13.70 -29.29 4.59
C GLU A 201 13.47 -27.77 4.45
N LEU A 202 13.68 -27.22 3.25
CA LEU A 202 13.50 -25.79 2.99
C LEU A 202 12.03 -25.43 2.65
N ARG A 203 11.22 -26.38 2.16
CA ARG A 203 9.81 -26.15 1.78
C ARG A 203 8.92 -25.43 2.80
N PRO A 204 8.97 -25.73 4.11
CA PRO A 204 8.11 -25.06 5.09
C PRO A 204 8.64 -23.68 5.50
N LEU A 205 9.88 -23.35 5.17
CA LEU A 205 10.55 -22.12 5.56
C LEU A 205 10.21 -20.97 4.60
N THR A 206 10.69 -19.78 4.91
CA THR A 206 10.51 -18.55 4.13
C THR A 206 11.86 -17.98 3.72
N GLY A 207 11.86 -16.99 2.82
CA GLY A 207 13.07 -16.25 2.48
C GLY A 207 13.67 -15.42 3.63
N LEU A 208 13.04 -15.40 4.80
CA LEU A 208 13.58 -14.80 6.03
C LEU A 208 14.37 -15.80 6.88
N ASP A 209 14.22 -17.09 6.63
CA ASP A 209 14.82 -18.13 7.46
C ASP A 209 16.25 -18.44 7.01
N GLN A 210 17.16 -18.54 7.97
CA GLN A 210 18.60 -18.70 7.71
C GLN A 210 18.95 -19.86 6.75
N PRO A 211 18.29 -21.04 6.80
CA PRO A 211 18.58 -22.11 5.84
C PRO A 211 18.25 -21.73 4.38
N VAL A 212 17.15 -21.00 4.15
CA VAL A 212 16.75 -20.54 2.82
C VAL A 212 17.66 -19.41 2.34
N ILE A 213 18.03 -18.50 3.25
CA ILE A 213 19.02 -17.44 3.00
C ILE A 213 20.34 -18.07 2.55
N ALA A 214 20.90 -19.01 3.32
CA ALA A 214 22.16 -19.66 2.99
C ALA A 214 22.11 -20.41 1.65
N PHE A 215 21.00 -21.09 1.34
CA PHE A 215 20.80 -21.75 0.05
C PHE A 215 20.86 -20.76 -1.11
N LEU A 216 20.14 -19.63 -1.02
CA LEU A 216 20.05 -18.64 -2.10
C LEU A 216 21.34 -17.81 -2.21
N ASP A 217 21.97 -17.48 -1.09
CA ASP A 217 23.19 -16.69 -1.01
C ASP A 217 24.42 -17.42 -1.57
N ALA A 218 24.44 -18.76 -1.49
CA ALA A 218 25.50 -19.57 -2.07
C ALA A 218 25.52 -19.60 -3.62
N LEU A 219 24.49 -19.05 -4.28
CA LEU A 219 24.29 -19.16 -5.73
C LEU A 219 24.66 -17.85 -6.46
N PRO A 220 25.73 -17.82 -7.29
CA PRO A 220 26.16 -16.60 -7.97
C PRO A 220 25.10 -15.96 -8.86
N ILE A 221 24.24 -16.78 -9.49
CA ILE A 221 23.15 -16.28 -10.35
C ILE A 221 22.09 -15.47 -9.57
N VAL A 222 21.92 -15.75 -8.28
CA VAL A 222 20.99 -15.00 -7.42
C VAL A 222 21.55 -13.60 -7.17
N HIS A 223 22.85 -13.51 -6.87
CA HIS A 223 23.54 -12.22 -6.71
C HIS A 223 23.52 -11.39 -8.00
N GLN A 224 23.76 -12.01 -9.16
CA GLN A 224 23.69 -11.32 -10.46
C GLN A 224 22.30 -10.68 -10.69
N MET A 225 21.22 -11.43 -10.41
CA MET A 225 19.86 -10.89 -10.53
C MET A 225 19.62 -9.71 -9.56
N ILE A 226 20.10 -9.82 -8.31
CA ILE A 226 19.98 -8.74 -7.32
C ILE A 226 20.79 -7.51 -7.77
N ASP A 227 22.00 -7.71 -8.28
CA ASP A 227 22.88 -6.64 -8.77
C ASP A 227 22.25 -5.92 -9.98
N ASP A 228 21.68 -6.67 -10.92
CA ASP A 228 21.00 -6.11 -12.10
C ASP A 228 19.77 -5.28 -11.72
N ILE A 229 18.92 -5.79 -10.82
CA ILE A 229 17.75 -5.07 -10.33
C ILE A 229 18.19 -3.82 -9.56
N HIS A 230 19.18 -3.95 -8.68
CA HIS A 230 19.72 -2.82 -7.93
C HIS A 230 20.28 -1.74 -8.86
N ALA A 231 21.10 -2.11 -9.84
CA ALA A 231 21.66 -1.18 -10.81
C ALA A 231 20.57 -0.48 -11.65
N PHE A 232 19.52 -1.21 -12.03
CA PHE A 232 18.35 -0.62 -12.69
C PHE A 232 17.68 0.43 -11.79
N LEU A 233 17.37 0.08 -10.54
CA LEU A 233 16.73 1.01 -9.60
C LEU A 233 17.60 2.24 -9.40
N MET A 234 18.89 2.07 -9.16
CA MET A 234 19.87 3.15 -9.00
C MET A 234 19.89 4.15 -10.15
N LYS A 235 19.78 3.64 -11.38
CA LYS A 235 19.76 4.49 -12.58
C LYS A 235 18.48 5.33 -12.68
N TRP A 236 17.34 4.77 -12.30
CA TRP A 236 16.03 5.39 -12.53
C TRP A 236 15.47 6.13 -11.31
N LEU A 237 15.95 5.81 -10.09
CA LEU A 237 15.47 6.41 -8.85
C LEU A 237 15.52 7.96 -8.85
N PRO A 238 16.58 8.62 -9.37
CA PRO A 238 16.59 10.08 -9.47
C PRO A 238 15.45 10.63 -10.34
N HIS A 239 15.11 9.94 -11.44
CA HIS A 239 14.05 10.37 -12.35
C HIS A 239 12.66 10.18 -11.73
N PHE A 240 12.46 9.13 -10.92
CA PHE A 240 11.23 8.98 -10.14
C PHE A 240 11.08 10.08 -9.08
N ARG A 241 12.18 10.55 -8.49
CA ARG A 241 12.17 11.70 -7.57
C ARG A 241 11.77 12.98 -8.29
N ASP A 242 12.32 13.22 -9.48
CA ASP A 242 12.05 14.42 -10.28
C ASP A 242 10.61 14.50 -10.81
N ASP A 243 9.95 13.34 -10.99
CA ASP A 243 8.52 13.22 -11.36
C ASP A 243 7.56 13.58 -10.21
N ASN A 244 8.04 14.19 -9.11
CA ASN A 244 7.30 14.48 -7.88
C ASN A 244 6.57 13.26 -7.27
N ARG A 245 7.00 12.03 -7.60
CA ARG A 245 6.46 10.84 -6.97
C ARG A 245 6.96 10.75 -5.55
N SER A 246 6.03 10.68 -4.61
CA SER A 246 6.35 10.49 -3.20
C SER A 246 6.60 9.01 -2.86
N TYR A 247 6.18 8.09 -3.73
CA TYR A 247 6.26 6.65 -3.50
C TYR A 247 6.61 5.88 -4.78
N LEU A 248 7.36 4.79 -4.63
CA LEU A 248 7.67 3.82 -5.68
C LEU A 248 7.53 2.40 -5.13
N THR A 249 6.62 1.61 -5.67
CA THR A 249 6.42 0.21 -5.29
C THR A 249 7.14 -0.72 -6.27
N VAL A 250 8.11 -1.47 -5.76
CA VAL A 250 8.90 -2.47 -6.48
C VAL A 250 8.47 -3.86 -6.04
N ALA A 251 7.72 -4.55 -6.89
CA ALA A 251 7.21 -5.88 -6.64
C ALA A 251 8.17 -6.98 -7.13
N ILE A 252 8.55 -7.90 -6.27
CA ILE A 252 9.39 -9.07 -6.60
C ILE A 252 8.52 -10.32 -6.60
N GLY A 253 8.42 -10.98 -7.75
CA GLY A 253 7.50 -12.10 -7.97
C GLY A 253 8.22 -13.44 -8.09
N CYS A 254 7.81 -14.44 -7.30
CA CYS A 254 8.12 -15.85 -7.60
C CYS A 254 6.82 -16.66 -7.74
N THR A 255 6.86 -17.98 -7.90
CA THR A 255 5.62 -18.77 -8.06
C THR A 255 4.74 -18.70 -6.81
N GLY A 256 5.33 -18.94 -5.64
CA GLY A 256 4.61 -19.13 -4.38
C GLY A 256 4.55 -17.92 -3.45
N GLY A 257 5.46 -16.96 -3.63
CA GLY A 257 5.59 -15.77 -2.77
C GLY A 257 6.23 -16.00 -1.41
N GLN A 258 6.96 -17.11 -1.23
CA GLN A 258 7.44 -17.56 0.09
C GLN A 258 8.97 -17.56 0.24
N HIS A 259 9.73 -17.92 -0.79
CA HIS A 259 11.19 -18.12 -0.70
C HIS A 259 11.98 -17.05 -1.46
N ARG A 260 12.16 -17.25 -2.78
CA ARG A 260 13.00 -16.41 -3.65
C ARG A 260 12.64 -14.94 -3.61
N SER A 261 11.35 -14.62 -3.79
CA SER A 261 10.92 -13.22 -3.81
C SER A 261 11.07 -12.53 -2.46
N VAL A 262 10.84 -13.24 -1.35
CA VAL A 262 11.01 -12.73 0.01
C VAL A 262 12.48 -12.38 0.25
N PHE A 263 13.39 -13.32 -0.01
CA PHE A 263 14.83 -13.12 0.15
C PHE A 263 15.37 -11.95 -0.69
N ILE A 264 14.96 -11.88 -1.97
CA ILE A 264 15.43 -10.84 -2.89
C ILE A 264 14.88 -9.47 -2.50
N ALA A 265 13.61 -9.38 -2.10
CA ALA A 265 13.01 -8.13 -1.63
C ALA A 265 13.77 -7.59 -0.40
N GLU A 266 14.07 -8.44 0.58
CA GLU A 266 14.85 -8.07 1.76
C GLU A 266 16.28 -7.63 1.42
N THR A 267 16.94 -8.37 0.53
CA THR A 267 18.32 -8.05 0.13
C THR A 267 18.40 -6.72 -0.62
N LEU A 268 17.48 -6.48 -1.56
CA LEU A 268 17.39 -5.20 -2.28
C LEU A 268 17.07 -4.04 -1.34
N ALA A 269 16.17 -4.26 -0.40
CA ALA A 269 15.78 -3.26 0.57
C ALA A 269 16.94 -2.86 1.49
N ALA A 270 17.71 -3.84 1.99
CA ALA A 270 18.90 -3.59 2.79
C ALA A 270 19.97 -2.80 2.01
N ARG A 271 20.14 -3.07 0.71
CA ARG A 271 21.09 -2.33 -0.14
C ARG A 271 20.63 -0.89 -0.38
N LEU A 272 19.34 -0.70 -0.68
CA LEU A 272 18.79 0.61 -1.03
C LEU A 272 18.52 1.52 0.18
N ALA A 273 18.47 0.97 1.39
CA ALA A 273 18.24 1.73 2.63
C ALA A 273 19.30 2.81 2.91
N ARG A 274 20.46 2.77 2.25
CA ARG A 274 21.48 3.84 2.33
C ARG A 274 21.13 5.07 1.50
N GLU A 275 20.15 4.96 0.61
CA GLU A 275 19.91 5.92 -0.46
C GLU A 275 18.50 6.48 -0.47
N ALA A 276 17.54 5.72 0.06
CA ALA A 276 16.13 6.09 0.14
C ALA A 276 15.49 5.56 1.43
N ASN A 277 14.33 6.11 1.77
CA ASN A 277 13.49 5.53 2.81
C ASN A 277 12.84 4.26 2.26
N VAL A 278 13.16 3.11 2.84
CA VAL A 278 12.71 1.82 2.34
C VAL A 278 11.74 1.16 3.31
N ILE A 279 10.65 0.65 2.76
CA ILE A 279 9.74 -0.27 3.46
C ILE A 279 9.73 -1.60 2.72
N VAL A 280 9.77 -2.70 3.46
CA VAL A 280 9.56 -4.04 2.93
C VAL A 280 8.16 -4.51 3.30
N ARG A 281 7.55 -5.30 2.43
CA ARG A 281 6.29 -6.01 2.66
C ARG A 281 6.33 -7.41 2.04
N HIS A 282 5.79 -8.39 2.74
CA HIS A 282 5.65 -9.76 2.24
C HIS A 282 4.18 -10.14 2.13
N ARG A 283 3.64 -10.08 0.91
CA ARG A 283 2.20 -10.24 0.66
C ARG A 283 1.68 -11.64 0.96
N ASP A 284 2.48 -12.64 0.58
CA ASP A 284 2.03 -14.04 0.49
C ASP A 284 2.80 -14.99 1.42
N ALA A 285 3.87 -14.51 2.04
CA ALA A 285 4.70 -15.30 2.95
C ALA A 285 3.98 -15.50 4.29
N PRO A 286 4.06 -16.69 4.90
CA PRO A 286 3.47 -16.96 6.21
C PRO A 286 4.36 -16.39 7.33
N VAL A 287 4.46 -15.06 7.40
CA VAL A 287 5.28 -14.35 8.39
C VAL A 287 4.39 -13.67 9.44
N ASP A 288 4.93 -13.45 10.64
CA ASP A 288 4.24 -12.71 11.69
C ASP A 288 3.93 -11.27 11.24
N VAL A 289 2.87 -10.70 11.79
CA VAL A 289 2.33 -9.39 11.37
C VAL A 289 3.40 -8.28 11.44
N ASP A 290 4.28 -8.33 12.43
CA ASP A 290 5.34 -7.33 12.58
C ASP A 290 6.48 -7.48 11.58
N ALA A 291 6.69 -8.68 11.03
CA ALA A 291 7.66 -8.98 9.97
C ALA A 291 7.05 -8.85 8.55
N SER A 292 5.71 -8.88 8.43
CA SER A 292 4.99 -8.78 7.16
C SER A 292 5.14 -7.44 6.44
N SER A 293 5.51 -6.41 7.20
CA SER A 293 6.03 -5.16 6.68
C SER A 293 7.14 -4.71 7.63
N ARG A 294 8.14 -3.94 7.20
CA ARG A 294 9.09 -3.27 8.11
C ARG A 294 9.76 -2.09 7.43
N LEU A 295 10.07 -1.05 8.21
CA LEU A 295 10.99 0.00 7.78
C LEU A 295 12.41 -0.53 7.91
N VAL A 296 13.19 -0.45 6.84
CA VAL A 296 14.61 -0.81 6.92
C VAL A 296 15.33 0.39 7.53
N SER A 297 15.82 0.21 8.75
CA SER A 297 16.51 1.28 9.47
C SER A 297 17.98 1.34 9.07
N GLU A 298 18.63 2.48 9.30
CA GLU A 298 20.09 2.59 9.24
C GLU A 298 20.81 1.61 10.19
N VAL A 299 20.12 0.98 11.14
CA VAL A 299 20.70 0.07 12.16
C VAL A 299 20.68 -1.40 11.71
N ASP A 300 19.88 -1.75 10.68
CA ASP A 300 19.83 -3.11 10.09
C ASP A 300 21.02 -3.42 9.15
N ARG A 301 22.15 -2.71 9.33
CA ARG A 301 23.40 -2.92 8.57
C ARG A 301 24.07 -4.24 9.01
N PRO A 302 24.44 -5.15 8.10
CA PRO A 302 25.50 -6.10 8.40
C PRO A 302 26.85 -5.39 8.59
#